data_AF-A0A7I8KI33-F1
#
_entry.id   AF-A0A7I8KI33-F1
#
_cell.length_a   1.000
_cell.length_b   1.000
_cell.length_c   1.000
_cell.angle_alpha   90.00
_cell.angle_beta   90.00
_cell.angle_gamma   90.00
#
_symmetry.space_group_name_H-M   'P 1'
#
loop_
_entity.id
_entity.type
_entity.pdbx_description
1 polymer ?
#
loop_
_entity_poly.entity_id
_entity_poly.type
_entity_poly.pdbx_seq_one_letter_code
_entity_poly.pdbx_strand_id
1 'polypeptide(L)'
;MGDGLLPVAGRASLQWLAGFRQACCLHRVALFCLSSRKLLIRLGQCFLLNGLIFLGSLFFLNKVVIPMLSWILPDQCKELAFQEICDSGAVIRFYSVLRSILINLFYVFWFCPLYVLSFILSSIWYNDIAKLTFEIFRQQSGDSDNEGAVVGPHSVNHADKPTGIEGVIIGISEQVYSALLLTIFYIEVVVTGYIPVIGKAINFVLLSWAYAYYSFEYKWNFSGLSLDKRLKLFELNWAFFAGFGSPCILGIFFFPPLTSYGVLAILFPLFILVAIGTPEEQVITSQRRSWKGEGPTKLPIFYAANILSMKVLQLFPETDKKGQ
;
A
#
# COMPACT_ATOMS: atom_id res chain seq x y z
N MET A 1 -5.65 -6.42 46.10
CA MET A 1 -6.40 -6.63 44.84
C MET A 1 -6.20 -5.38 44.00
N GLY A 2 -5.19 -5.37 43.13
CA GLY A 2 -4.97 -4.26 42.20
C GLY A 2 -5.85 -4.47 40.98
N ASP A 3 -6.75 -3.53 40.70
CA ASP A 3 -7.45 -3.43 39.42
C ASP A 3 -6.40 -3.19 38.33
N GLY A 4 -5.79 -4.28 37.85
CA GLY A 4 -4.62 -4.26 36.98
C GLY A 4 -5.00 -3.95 35.53
N LEU A 5 -5.38 -2.70 35.27
CA LEU A 5 -5.51 -2.22 33.90
C LEU A 5 -4.14 -2.33 33.21
N LEU A 6 -4.11 -2.97 32.03
CA LEU A 6 -2.86 -3.15 31.28
C LEU A 6 -2.13 -1.82 31.10
N PRO A 7 -0.79 -1.79 31.18
CA PRO A 7 -0.02 -0.60 30.81
C PRO A 7 -0.30 -0.23 29.36
N VAL A 8 -0.09 1.05 29.01
CA VAL A 8 -0.35 1.58 27.65
C VAL A 8 0.37 0.75 26.58
N ALA A 9 1.61 0.34 26.84
CA ALA A 9 2.38 -0.53 25.95
C ALA A 9 1.69 -1.89 25.74
N GLY A 10 1.19 -2.53 26.81
CA GLY A 10 0.49 -3.80 26.72
C GLY A 10 -0.83 -3.69 25.94
N ARG A 11 -1.54 -2.56 26.09
CA ARG A 11 -2.75 -2.27 25.30
C ARG A 11 -2.41 -2.10 23.81
N ALA A 12 -1.39 -1.32 23.49
CA ALA A 12 -0.92 -1.16 22.12
C ALA A 12 -0.50 -2.50 21.49
N SER A 13 0.23 -3.35 22.23
CA SER A 13 0.59 -4.70 21.77
C SER A 13 -0.62 -5.59 21.49
N LEU A 14 -1.67 -5.53 22.32
CA LEU A 14 -2.89 -6.31 22.09
C LEU A 14 -3.68 -5.80 20.87
N GLN A 15 -3.73 -4.48 20.65
CA GLN A 15 -4.32 -3.91 19.43
C GLN A 15 -3.53 -4.31 18.19
N TRP A 16 -2.20 -4.27 18.25
CA TRP A 16 -1.32 -4.71 17.18
C TRP A 16 -1.54 -6.19 16.86
N LEU A 17 -1.59 -7.06 17.88
CA LEU A 17 -1.85 -8.49 17.67
C LEU A 17 -3.23 -8.75 17.06
N ALA A 18 -4.24 -7.97 17.45
CA ALA A 18 -5.56 -8.05 16.84
C ALA A 18 -5.52 -7.66 15.35
N GLY A 19 -4.86 -6.55 15.01
CA GLY A 19 -4.67 -6.13 13.63
C GLY A 19 -3.91 -7.17 12.80
N PHE A 20 -2.82 -7.71 13.34
CA PHE A 20 -2.02 -8.76 12.71
C PHE A 20 -2.86 -10.01 12.44
N ARG A 21 -3.65 -10.45 13.44
CA ARG A 21 -4.56 -11.60 13.28
C ARG A 21 -5.61 -11.35 12.21
N GLN A 22 -6.18 -10.15 12.13
CA GLN A 22 -7.15 -9.80 11.09
C GLN A 22 -6.51 -9.85 9.70
N ALA A 23 -5.30 -9.31 9.54
CA ALA A 23 -4.56 -9.37 8.29
C ALA A 23 -4.24 -10.81 7.84
N CYS A 24 -3.97 -11.71 8.77
CA CYS A 24 -3.73 -13.14 8.46
C CYS A 24 -5.01 -13.94 8.15
N CYS A 25 -6.20 -13.35 8.25
CA CYS A 25 -7.47 -14.03 7.95
C CYS A 25 -7.76 -14.14 6.44
N LEU A 26 -6.82 -14.73 5.70
CA LEU A 26 -6.88 -14.92 4.24
C LEU A 26 -8.04 -15.83 3.79
N HIS A 27 -8.63 -16.61 4.70
CA HIS A 27 -9.84 -17.39 4.39
C HIS A 27 -11.00 -16.49 3.88
N ARG A 28 -11.05 -15.22 4.29
CA ARG A 28 -12.04 -14.24 3.79
C ARG A 28 -11.90 -13.99 2.30
N VAL A 29 -10.66 -13.96 1.79
CA VAL A 29 -10.36 -13.84 0.36
C VAL A 29 -11.02 -15.00 -0.39
N ALA A 30 -10.82 -16.22 0.10
CA ALA A 30 -11.41 -17.41 -0.51
C ALA A 30 -12.94 -17.35 -0.51
N LEU A 31 -13.56 -16.94 0.61
CA LEU A 31 -15.01 -16.78 0.70
C LEU A 31 -15.54 -15.76 -0.33
N PHE A 32 -14.93 -14.58 -0.44
CA PHE A 32 -15.32 -13.59 -1.45
C PHE A 32 -15.12 -14.09 -2.88
N CYS A 33 -13.99 -14.75 -3.18
CA CYS A 33 -13.74 -15.33 -4.49
C CYS A 33 -14.74 -16.43 -4.86
N LEU A 34 -15.17 -17.23 -3.90
CA LEU A 34 -16.22 -18.24 -4.10
C LEU A 34 -17.59 -17.60 -4.33
N SER A 35 -17.86 -16.43 -3.74
CA SER A 35 -19.09 -15.67 -3.96
C SER A 35 -19.15 -14.97 -5.33
N SER A 36 -18.01 -14.69 -5.98
CA SER A 36 -18.00 -13.96 -7.26
C SER A 36 -16.91 -14.43 -8.21
N ARG A 37 -17.33 -15.07 -9.31
CA ARG A 37 -16.44 -15.46 -10.41
C ARG A 37 -15.75 -14.25 -11.05
N LYS A 38 -16.43 -13.10 -11.12
CA LYS A 38 -15.87 -11.86 -11.66
C LYS A 38 -14.70 -11.38 -10.78
N LEU A 39 -14.86 -11.42 -9.46
CA LEU A 39 -13.79 -11.10 -8.51
C LEU A 39 -12.60 -12.05 -8.67
N LEU A 40 -12.84 -13.36 -8.76
CA LEU A 40 -11.79 -14.36 -8.97
C LEU A 40 -11.00 -14.10 -10.26
N ILE A 41 -11.68 -13.79 -11.38
CA ILE A 41 -11.02 -13.47 -12.65
C ILE A 41 -10.15 -12.21 -12.51
N ARG A 42 -10.65 -11.15 -11.86
CA ARG A 42 -9.88 -9.90 -11.66
C ARG A 42 -8.65 -10.12 -10.79
N LEU A 43 -8.80 -10.86 -9.70
CA LEU A 43 -7.68 -11.21 -8.83
C LEU A 43 -6.63 -12.05 -9.58
N GLY A 44 -7.08 -13.02 -10.39
CA GLY A 44 -6.22 -13.83 -11.26
C GLY A 44 -5.49 -12.99 -12.32
N GLN A 45 -6.16 -12.01 -12.94
CA GLN A 45 -5.53 -11.07 -13.89
C GLN A 45 -4.41 -10.27 -13.22
N CYS A 46 -4.64 -9.77 -12.01
CA CYS A 46 -3.63 -9.06 -11.24
C CYS A 46 -2.43 -9.95 -10.90
N PHE A 47 -2.69 -11.19 -10.48
CA PHE A 47 -1.63 -12.14 -10.14
C PHE A 47 -0.83 -12.56 -11.36
N LEU A 48 -1.48 -12.74 -12.51
CA LEU A 48 -0.83 -13.07 -13.76
C LEU A 48 0.05 -11.91 -14.24
N LEU A 49 -0.46 -10.67 -14.24
CA LEU A 49 0.34 -9.52 -14.65
C LEU A 49 1.56 -9.30 -13.73
N ASN A 50 1.33 -9.26 -12.42
CA ASN A 50 2.39 -8.91 -11.46
C ASN A 50 3.35 -10.08 -11.20
N GLY A 51 2.84 -11.31 -11.22
CA GLY A 51 3.64 -12.52 -11.07
C GLY A 51 4.35 -12.95 -12.34
N LEU A 52 3.63 -13.11 -13.45
CA LEU A 52 4.23 -13.65 -14.67
C LEU A 52 4.99 -12.58 -15.45
N ILE A 53 4.40 -11.41 -15.67
CA ILE A 53 5.03 -10.40 -16.52
C ILE A 53 6.13 -9.67 -15.75
N PHE A 54 5.82 -9.14 -14.56
CA PHE A 54 6.82 -8.37 -13.80
C PHE A 54 7.86 -9.25 -13.10
N LEU A 55 7.47 -10.16 -12.19
CA LEU A 55 8.46 -11.03 -11.53
C LEU A 55 9.10 -12.03 -12.51
N GLY A 56 8.36 -12.51 -13.52
CA GLY A 56 8.93 -13.37 -14.56
C GLY A 56 9.93 -12.65 -15.47
N SER A 57 9.73 -11.38 -15.82
CA SER A 57 10.76 -10.62 -16.54
C SER A 57 12.01 -10.40 -15.69
N LEU A 58 11.85 -10.17 -14.38
CA LEU A 58 12.97 -10.08 -13.43
C LEU A 58 13.75 -11.39 -13.33
N PHE A 59 13.04 -12.52 -13.31
CA PHE A 59 13.65 -13.84 -13.37
C PHE A 59 14.41 -14.04 -14.69
N PHE A 60 13.80 -13.70 -15.83
CA PHE A 60 14.42 -13.82 -17.16
C PHE A 60 15.70 -12.98 -17.27
N LEU A 61 15.70 -11.73 -16.79
CA LEU A 61 16.91 -10.91 -16.75
C LEU A 61 18.02 -11.62 -15.96
N ASN A 62 17.72 -12.01 -14.73
CA ASN A 62 18.74 -12.54 -13.81
C ASN A 62 19.24 -13.93 -14.19
N LYS A 63 18.40 -14.77 -14.80
CA LYS A 63 18.71 -16.18 -15.07
C LYS A 63 19.05 -16.46 -16.53
N VAL A 64 18.69 -15.58 -17.46
CA VAL A 64 18.95 -15.78 -18.89
C VAL A 64 19.83 -14.67 -19.45
N VAL A 65 19.38 -13.41 -19.36
CA VAL A 65 20.07 -12.28 -20.01
C VAL A 65 21.43 -12.01 -19.39
N ILE A 66 21.52 -11.89 -18.06
CA ILE A 66 22.80 -11.62 -17.38
C ILE A 66 23.82 -12.75 -17.62
N PRO A 67 23.47 -14.04 -17.46
CA PRO A 67 24.39 -15.13 -17.79
C PRO A 67 24.80 -15.15 -19.26
N MET A 68 23.86 -14.93 -20.19
CA MET A 68 24.17 -14.88 -21.63
C MET A 68 25.11 -13.73 -21.98
N LEU A 69 24.88 -12.54 -21.41
CA LEU A 69 25.80 -11.40 -21.57
C LEU A 69 27.16 -11.70 -20.95
N SER A 70 27.21 -12.39 -19.81
CA SER A 70 28.47 -12.78 -19.18
C SER A 70 29.22 -13.83 -19.99
N TRP A 71 28.52 -14.65 -20.78
CA TRP A 71 29.15 -15.61 -21.69
C TRP A 71 29.69 -14.93 -22.96
N ILE A 72 28.95 -13.97 -23.54
CA ILE A 72 29.37 -13.21 -24.72
C ILE A 72 30.49 -12.22 -24.37
N LEU A 73 30.42 -11.62 -23.18
CA LEU A 73 31.35 -10.61 -22.64
C LEU A 73 31.93 -11.11 -21.30
N PRO A 74 32.91 -12.05 -21.36
CA PRO A 74 33.42 -12.73 -20.17
C PRO A 74 34.28 -11.85 -19.27
N ASP A 75 34.24 -12.16 -17.97
CA ASP A 75 35.00 -11.47 -16.93
C ASP A 75 36.43 -12.00 -16.77
N GLN A 76 36.70 -13.18 -17.30
CA GLN A 76 37.97 -13.88 -17.13
C GLN A 76 38.62 -14.14 -18.47
N CYS A 77 39.89 -13.79 -18.59
CA CYS A 77 40.67 -14.00 -19.81
C CYS A 77 40.82 -15.48 -20.19
N LYS A 78 40.74 -16.41 -19.22
CA LYS A 78 40.93 -17.85 -19.43
C LYS A 78 39.94 -18.48 -20.42
N GLU A 79 38.81 -17.82 -20.71
CA GLU A 79 37.81 -18.30 -21.68
C GLU A 79 38.06 -17.80 -23.12
N LEU A 80 39.00 -16.87 -23.33
CA LEU A 80 39.39 -16.43 -24.67
C LEU A 80 40.60 -17.22 -25.16
N ALA A 81 40.50 -17.79 -26.36
CA ALA A 81 41.57 -18.53 -27.03
C ALA A 81 42.81 -17.68 -27.41
N PHE A 82 42.79 -16.37 -27.16
CA PHE A 82 43.85 -15.42 -27.53
C PHE A 82 44.54 -14.83 -26.30
N GLN A 83 45.55 -15.55 -25.81
CA GLN A 83 46.32 -15.21 -24.60
C GLN A 83 47.13 -13.90 -24.75
N GLU A 84 47.52 -13.52 -25.98
CA GLU A 84 48.40 -12.35 -26.24
C GLU A 84 47.70 -10.99 -26.15
N ILE A 85 46.36 -10.93 -26.26
CA ILE A 85 45.61 -9.65 -26.28
C ILE A 85 45.21 -9.19 -24.86
N CYS A 86 45.27 -10.10 -23.87
CA CYS A 86 44.87 -9.79 -22.49
C CYS A 86 45.90 -9.04 -21.66
N ASP A 87 47.12 -8.86 -22.15
CA ASP A 87 48.23 -8.30 -21.38
C ASP A 87 48.01 -6.83 -20.96
N SER A 88 47.11 -6.11 -21.66
CA SER A 88 46.77 -4.72 -21.36
C SER A 88 45.59 -4.55 -20.37
N GLY A 89 44.79 -5.60 -20.10
CA GLY A 89 43.56 -5.51 -19.28
C GLY A 89 42.46 -4.59 -19.85
N ALA A 90 42.74 -3.83 -20.92
CA ALA A 90 41.83 -2.87 -21.54
C ALA A 90 40.59 -3.53 -22.14
N VAL A 91 40.73 -4.72 -22.75
CA VAL A 91 39.62 -5.48 -23.35
C VAL A 91 38.62 -5.94 -22.29
N ILE A 92 39.11 -6.44 -21.15
CA ILE A 92 38.25 -6.88 -20.04
C ILE A 92 37.52 -5.69 -19.43
N ARG A 93 38.20 -4.54 -19.27
CA ARG A 93 37.55 -3.29 -18.83
C ARG A 93 36.47 -2.85 -19.82
N PHE A 94 36.75 -2.91 -21.12
CA PHE A 94 35.77 -2.58 -22.16
C PHE A 94 34.55 -3.52 -22.09
N TYR A 95 34.75 -4.83 -21.96
CA TYR A 95 33.65 -5.80 -21.82
C TYR A 95 32.81 -5.57 -20.58
N SER A 96 33.44 -5.30 -19.44
CA SER A 96 32.74 -4.98 -18.19
C SER A 96 31.88 -3.72 -18.33
N VAL A 97 32.43 -2.66 -18.93
CA VAL A 97 31.69 -1.40 -19.19
C VAL A 97 30.54 -1.65 -20.16
N LEU A 98 30.78 -2.32 -21.28
CA LEU A 98 29.76 -2.61 -22.28
C LEU A 98 28.62 -3.45 -21.70
N ARG A 99 28.94 -4.48 -20.91
CA ARG A 99 27.94 -5.30 -20.22
C ARG A 99 27.12 -4.48 -19.23
N SER A 100 27.77 -3.63 -18.44
CA SER A 100 27.07 -2.72 -17.52
C SER A 100 26.10 -1.80 -18.28
N ILE A 101 26.53 -1.22 -19.41
CA ILE A 101 25.67 -0.40 -20.26
C ILE A 101 24.47 -1.21 -20.78
N LEU A 102 24.70 -2.41 -21.33
CA LEU A 102 23.62 -3.25 -21.85
C LEU A 102 22.59 -3.65 -20.78
N ILE A 103 23.05 -4.00 -19.58
CA ILE A 103 22.17 -4.32 -18.45
C ILE A 103 21.35 -3.08 -18.04
N ASN A 104 21.99 -1.91 -17.94
CA ASN A 104 21.29 -0.67 -17.60
C ASN A 104 20.26 -0.27 -18.66
N LEU A 105 20.57 -0.45 -19.95
CA LEU A 105 19.60 -0.25 -21.04
C LEU A 105 18.39 -1.18 -20.89
N PHE A 106 18.60 -2.44 -20.48
CA PHE A 106 17.50 -3.35 -20.21
C PHE A 106 16.65 -2.87 -19.02
N TYR A 107 17.25 -2.39 -17.93
CA TYR A 107 16.47 -1.80 -16.82
C TYR A 107 15.65 -0.59 -17.25
N VAL A 108 16.22 0.32 -18.03
CA VAL A 108 15.56 1.57 -18.43
C VAL A 108 14.50 1.34 -19.50
N PHE A 109 14.79 0.58 -20.55
CA PHE A 109 13.91 0.45 -21.71
C PHE A 109 12.97 -0.75 -21.66
N TRP A 110 13.26 -1.75 -20.83
CA TRP A 110 12.38 -2.92 -20.66
C TRP A 110 11.64 -2.87 -19.33
N PHE A 111 12.36 -2.81 -18.21
CA PHE A 111 11.72 -2.89 -16.89
C PHE A 111 10.92 -1.65 -16.52
N CYS A 112 11.44 -0.44 -16.75
CA CYS A 112 10.74 0.77 -16.36
C CYS A 112 9.36 0.88 -17.07
N PRO A 113 9.24 0.71 -18.39
CA PRO A 113 7.93 0.69 -19.05
C PRO A 113 7.02 -0.43 -18.55
N LEU A 114 7.53 -1.64 -18.38
CA LEU A 114 6.74 -2.77 -17.85
C LEU A 114 6.22 -2.49 -16.44
N TYR A 115 7.04 -1.89 -15.58
CA TYR A 115 6.66 -1.51 -14.23
C TYR A 115 5.57 -0.43 -14.23
N VAL A 116 5.74 0.64 -15.02
CA VAL A 116 4.74 1.70 -15.12
C VAL A 116 3.40 1.16 -15.63
N LEU A 117 3.42 0.33 -16.68
CA LEU A 117 2.21 -0.30 -17.21
C LEU A 117 1.57 -1.25 -16.19
N SER A 118 2.38 -2.06 -15.50
CA SER A 118 1.92 -2.96 -14.43
C SER A 118 1.26 -2.19 -13.29
N PHE A 119 1.85 -1.07 -12.87
CA PHE A 119 1.32 -0.22 -11.81
C PHE A 119 -0.03 0.41 -12.19
N ILE A 120 -0.16 0.94 -13.41
CA ILE A 120 -1.41 1.55 -13.90
C ILE A 120 -2.53 0.50 -13.97
N LEU A 121 -2.27 -0.64 -14.62
CA LEU A 121 -3.26 -1.71 -14.77
C LEU A 121 -3.66 -2.29 -13.42
N SER A 122 -2.68 -2.50 -12.53
CA SER A 122 -2.94 -2.96 -11.17
C SER A 122 -3.83 -1.99 -10.41
N SER A 123 -3.58 -0.68 -10.50
CA SER A 123 -4.40 0.35 -9.85
C SER A 123 -5.86 0.33 -10.29
N ILE A 124 -6.11 0.10 -11.59
CA ILE A 124 -7.47 -0.05 -12.13
C ILE A 124 -8.12 -1.31 -11.57
N TRP A 125 -7.41 -2.44 -11.58
CA TRP A 125 -7.95 -3.69 -11.06
C TRP A 125 -8.16 -3.69 -9.55
N TYR A 126 -7.33 -2.98 -8.77
CA TYR A 126 -7.52 -2.83 -7.32
C TYR A 126 -8.83 -2.12 -7.01
N ASN A 127 -9.16 -1.05 -7.75
CA ASN A 127 -10.45 -0.37 -7.62
C ASN A 127 -11.63 -1.29 -7.99
N ASP A 128 -11.54 -2.03 -9.10
CA ASP A 128 -12.56 -3.01 -9.51
C ASP A 128 -12.76 -4.10 -8.44
N ILE A 129 -11.65 -4.65 -7.92
CA ILE A 129 -11.64 -5.68 -6.88
C ILE A 129 -12.29 -5.17 -5.59
N ALA A 130 -11.90 -3.98 -5.16
CA ALA A 130 -12.44 -3.35 -3.96
C ALA A 130 -13.94 -3.11 -4.09
N LYS A 131 -14.40 -2.58 -5.23
CA LYS A 131 -15.82 -2.35 -5.50
C LYS A 131 -16.64 -3.63 -5.40
N LEU A 132 -16.22 -4.68 -6.13
CA LEU A 132 -16.91 -5.97 -6.12
C LEU A 132 -16.93 -6.60 -4.72
N THR A 133 -15.82 -6.52 -3.99
CA THR A 133 -15.74 -7.08 -2.63
C THR A 133 -16.65 -6.31 -1.67
N PHE A 134 -16.70 -4.99 -1.79
CA PHE A 134 -17.55 -4.15 -0.94
C PHE A 134 -19.03 -4.39 -1.19
N GLU A 135 -19.45 -4.57 -2.45
CA GLU A 135 -20.81 -4.94 -2.82
C GLU A 135 -21.23 -6.28 -2.16
N ILE A 136 -20.37 -7.30 -2.21
CA ILE A 136 -20.62 -8.60 -1.56
C ILE A 136 -20.69 -8.45 -0.04
N PHE A 137 -19.75 -7.69 0.54
CA PHE A 137 -19.71 -7.43 1.98
C PHE A 137 -20.98 -6.74 2.47
N ARG A 138 -21.51 -5.76 1.72
CA ARG A 138 -22.75 -5.04 2.03
C ARG A 138 -23.96 -5.99 1.99
N GLN A 139 -24.04 -6.84 0.97
CA GLN A 139 -25.10 -7.85 0.86
C GLN A 139 -25.08 -8.85 2.03
N GLN A 140 -23.90 -9.34 2.41
CA GLN A 140 -23.75 -10.27 3.54
C GLN A 140 -24.05 -9.61 4.89
N SER A 141 -23.83 -8.31 5.01
CA SER A 141 -24.10 -7.55 6.24
C SER A 141 -25.58 -7.19 6.43
N GLY A 142 -26.46 -7.56 5.49
CA GLY A 142 -27.90 -7.32 5.57
C GLY A 142 -28.33 -5.87 5.30
N ASP A 143 -27.44 -5.03 4.74
CA ASP A 143 -27.69 -3.60 4.49
C ASP A 143 -28.36 -3.35 3.11
N SER A 144 -29.15 -4.33 2.65
CA SER A 144 -29.60 -4.46 1.26
C SER A 144 -30.96 -3.83 0.93
N ASP A 145 -31.68 -3.20 1.85
CA ASP A 145 -33.00 -2.60 1.56
C ASP A 145 -33.19 -1.14 2.02
N ASN A 146 -32.12 -0.35 2.19
CA ASN A 146 -32.25 1.09 2.40
C ASN A 146 -31.26 1.87 1.52
N GLU A 147 -31.58 2.01 0.23
CA GLU A 147 -30.98 3.02 -0.66
C GLU A 147 -31.32 4.48 -0.25
N GLY A 148 -31.92 4.72 0.92
CA GLY A 148 -32.34 6.04 1.38
C GLY A 148 -32.19 6.35 2.88
N ALA A 149 -31.55 5.51 3.69
CA ALA A 149 -31.44 5.78 5.13
C ALA A 149 -30.06 5.41 5.68
N VAL A 150 -29.22 6.45 5.81
CA VAL A 150 -28.04 6.48 6.68
C VAL A 150 -28.47 6.11 8.09
N VAL A 151 -28.09 4.93 8.61
CA VAL A 151 -28.01 4.71 10.06
C VAL A 151 -26.90 3.72 10.43
N GLY A 152 -25.90 4.25 11.13
CA GLY A 152 -25.07 3.56 12.10
C GLY A 152 -24.60 4.59 13.15
N PRO A 153 -24.59 4.29 14.47
CA PRO A 153 -25.23 5.17 15.45
C PRO A 153 -24.22 5.97 16.29
N HIS A 154 -24.30 7.29 16.22
CA HIS A 154 -24.43 8.22 17.35
C HIS A 154 -24.49 9.64 16.80
N SER A 155 -25.52 10.36 17.24
CA SER A 155 -25.84 11.75 16.96
C SER A 155 -24.62 12.68 16.91
N VAL A 156 -24.22 13.12 15.71
CA VAL A 156 -23.47 14.36 15.53
C VAL A 156 -23.90 14.98 14.22
N ASN A 157 -24.64 16.09 14.32
CA ASN A 157 -24.89 17.13 13.33
C ASN A 157 -24.66 16.71 11.87
N HIS A 158 -25.75 16.42 11.16
CA HIS A 158 -25.82 16.66 9.72
C HIS A 158 -25.60 18.16 9.48
N ALA A 159 -24.33 18.58 9.45
CA ALA A 159 -23.97 19.80 8.76
C ALA A 159 -24.01 19.46 7.27
N ASP A 160 -25.01 20.04 6.61
CA ASP A 160 -25.17 20.24 5.17
C ASP A 160 -24.08 19.61 4.30
N LYS A 161 -24.34 18.39 3.78
CA LYS A 161 -23.62 17.93 2.60
C LYS A 161 -24.36 18.54 1.40
N PRO A 162 -23.76 19.49 0.66
CA PRO A 162 -24.48 20.18 -0.40
C PRO A 162 -24.88 19.18 -1.49
N THR A 163 -26.18 19.12 -1.79
CA THR A 163 -26.75 18.25 -2.80
C THR A 163 -26.59 18.89 -4.18
N GLY A 164 -25.78 18.30 -5.06
CA GLY A 164 -25.57 18.77 -6.43
C GLY A 164 -24.11 18.76 -6.86
N ILE A 165 -23.77 19.64 -7.82
CA ILE A 165 -22.40 19.79 -8.37
C ILE A 165 -21.40 20.12 -7.27
N GLU A 166 -21.80 20.91 -6.27
CA GLU A 166 -20.97 21.27 -5.11
C GLU A 166 -20.56 20.03 -4.29
N GLY A 167 -21.48 19.10 -4.03
CA GLY A 167 -21.17 17.84 -3.35
C GLY A 167 -20.21 16.96 -4.15
N VAL A 168 -20.29 17.00 -5.49
CA VAL A 168 -19.34 16.31 -6.38
C VAL A 168 -17.96 16.96 -6.33
N ILE A 169 -17.90 18.29 -6.37
CA ILE A 169 -16.63 19.05 -6.26
C ILE A 169 -15.95 18.77 -4.93
N ILE A 170 -16.70 18.78 -3.82
CA ILE A 170 -16.17 18.46 -2.49
C ILE A 170 -15.64 17.03 -2.44
N GLY A 171 -16.36 16.06 -3.03
CA GLY A 171 -15.88 14.68 -3.09
C GLY A 171 -14.58 14.52 -3.90
N ILE A 172 -14.48 15.23 -5.03
CA ILE A 172 -13.27 15.22 -5.86
C ILE A 172 -12.10 15.90 -5.13
N SER A 173 -12.33 17.06 -4.52
CA SER A 173 -11.27 17.79 -3.80
C SER A 173 -10.76 17.01 -2.60
N GLU A 174 -11.65 16.33 -1.86
CA GLU A 174 -11.27 15.44 -0.76
C GLU A 174 -10.39 14.27 -1.25
N GLN A 175 -10.74 13.64 -2.38
CA GLN A 175 -9.95 12.55 -2.95
C GLN A 175 -8.58 13.03 -3.46
N VAL A 176 -8.52 14.19 -4.11
CA VAL A 176 -7.27 14.80 -4.58
C VAL A 176 -6.37 15.14 -3.38
N TYR A 177 -6.94 15.72 -2.33
CA TYR A 177 -6.20 16.05 -1.12
C TYR A 177 -5.73 14.79 -0.35
N SER A 178 -6.57 13.74 -0.27
CA SER A 178 -6.16 12.42 0.27
C SER A 178 -4.95 11.88 -0.50
N ALA A 179 -5.02 11.90 -1.84
CA ALA A 179 -3.92 11.43 -2.69
C ALA A 179 -2.63 12.25 -2.48
N LEU A 180 -2.72 13.58 -2.37
CA LEU A 180 -1.58 14.45 -2.08
C LEU A 180 -0.96 14.14 -0.71
N LEU A 181 -1.77 14.11 0.34
CA LEU A 181 -1.33 13.82 1.71
C LEU A 181 -0.64 12.46 1.81
N LEU A 182 -1.22 11.45 1.18
CA LEU A 182 -0.65 10.11 1.16
C LEU A 182 0.62 9.99 0.33
N THR A 183 0.72 10.77 -0.75
CA THR A 183 1.95 10.84 -1.55
C THR A 183 3.08 11.45 -0.73
N ILE A 184 2.81 12.54 -0.01
CA ILE A 184 3.80 13.17 0.87
C ILE A 184 4.18 12.24 2.03
N PHE A 185 3.21 11.59 2.67
CA PHE A 185 3.48 10.58 3.71
C PHE A 185 4.36 9.45 3.18
N TYR A 186 4.12 8.95 1.97
CA TYR A 186 4.97 7.94 1.34
C TYR A 186 6.41 8.42 1.12
N ILE A 187 6.59 9.68 0.69
CA ILE A 187 7.92 10.29 0.57
C ILE A 187 8.62 10.34 1.93
N GLU A 188 7.93 10.70 3.01
CA GLU A 188 8.47 10.67 4.38
C GLU A 188 8.93 9.25 4.76
N VAL A 189 8.12 8.23 4.44
CA VAL A 189 8.49 6.81 4.68
C VAL A 189 9.76 6.44 3.91
N VAL A 190 9.89 6.83 2.65
CA VAL A 190 11.10 6.57 1.84
C VAL A 190 12.32 7.26 2.46
N VAL A 191 12.20 8.53 2.85
CA VAL A 191 13.29 9.33 3.44
C VAL A 191 13.78 8.69 4.76
N THR A 192 12.88 8.25 5.62
CA THR A 192 13.26 7.60 6.90
C THR A 192 13.99 6.27 6.70
N GLY A 193 13.81 5.61 5.55
CA GLY A 193 14.54 4.39 5.19
C GLY A 193 16.05 4.59 5.01
N TYR A 194 16.50 5.83 4.79
CA TYR A 194 17.93 6.17 4.68
C TYR A 194 18.62 6.42 6.03
N ILE A 195 17.87 6.43 7.14
CA ILE A 195 18.45 6.63 8.48
C ILE A 195 19.14 5.32 8.94
N PRO A 196 20.45 5.32 9.26
CA PRO A 196 21.15 4.11 9.64
C PRO A 196 20.67 3.56 11.00
N VAL A 197 20.71 2.22 11.15
CA VAL A 197 20.41 1.44 12.38
C VAL A 197 18.95 1.54 12.84
N ILE A 198 18.49 2.71 13.28
CA ILE A 198 17.13 2.95 13.80
C ILE A 198 16.11 3.04 12.66
N GLY A 199 16.53 3.52 11.48
CA GLY A 199 15.63 3.74 10.35
C GLY A 199 14.98 2.47 9.83
N LYS A 200 15.59 1.29 9.95
CA LYS A 200 14.96 0.03 9.50
C LYS A 200 13.69 -0.31 10.30
N ALA A 201 13.75 -0.18 11.62
CA ALA A 201 12.60 -0.45 12.49
C ALA A 201 11.51 0.61 12.30
N ILE A 202 11.89 1.89 12.21
CA ILE A 202 10.96 2.99 11.93
C ILE A 202 10.30 2.81 10.56
N ASN A 203 11.09 2.52 9.52
CA ASN A 203 10.61 2.31 8.16
C ASN A 203 9.66 1.11 8.08
N PHE A 204 9.94 0.02 8.80
CA PHE A 204 9.00 -1.10 8.92
C PHE A 204 7.63 -0.67 9.48
N VAL A 205 7.62 0.12 10.56
CA VAL A 205 6.38 0.62 11.17
C VAL A 205 5.65 1.58 10.24
N LEU A 206 6.37 2.54 9.64
CA LEU A 206 5.82 3.52 8.70
C LEU A 206 5.26 2.88 7.44
N LEU A 207 5.97 1.91 6.86
CA LEU A 207 5.45 1.11 5.75
C LEU A 207 4.21 0.32 6.18
N SER A 208 4.22 -0.31 7.35
CA SER A 208 3.06 -1.03 7.85
C SER A 208 1.83 -0.12 7.97
N TRP A 209 2.01 1.12 8.45
CA TRP A 209 0.92 2.11 8.44
C TRP A 209 0.49 2.52 7.04
N ALA A 210 1.42 2.81 6.12
CA ALA A 210 1.11 3.20 4.76
C ALA A 210 0.26 2.13 4.06
N TYR A 211 0.66 0.86 4.13
CA TYR A 211 -0.09 -0.24 3.47
C TYR A 211 -1.41 -0.56 4.14
N ALA A 212 -1.49 -0.46 5.48
CA ALA A 212 -2.76 -0.58 6.15
C ALA A 212 -3.70 0.54 5.70
N TYR A 213 -3.24 1.80 5.68
CA TYR A 213 -4.05 2.92 5.23
C TYR A 213 -4.53 2.72 3.79
N TYR A 214 -3.62 2.38 2.86
CA TYR A 214 -3.98 2.15 1.45
C TYR A 214 -5.02 1.03 1.29
N SER A 215 -4.93 -0.04 2.09
CA SER A 215 -5.91 -1.13 2.04
C SER A 215 -7.28 -0.71 2.56
N PHE A 216 -7.32 0.01 3.69
CA PHE A 216 -8.56 0.48 4.31
C PHE A 216 -9.19 1.69 3.61
N GLU A 217 -8.41 2.50 2.90
CA GLU A 217 -8.91 3.65 2.14
C GLU A 217 -9.96 3.19 1.12
N TYR A 218 -9.76 2.06 0.45
CA TYR A 218 -10.79 1.48 -0.43
C TYR A 218 -12.10 1.22 0.31
N LYS A 219 -12.04 0.58 1.47
CA LYS A 219 -13.23 0.30 2.29
C LYS A 219 -13.93 1.60 2.71
N TRP A 220 -13.17 2.56 3.22
CA TRP A 220 -13.70 3.83 3.71
C TRP A 220 -14.25 4.72 2.60
N ASN A 221 -13.63 4.70 1.41
CA ASN A 221 -14.12 5.37 0.21
C ASN A 221 -15.50 4.83 -0.18
N PHE A 222 -15.65 3.51 -0.31
CA PHE A 222 -16.94 2.92 -0.65
C PHE A 222 -17.98 3.05 0.47
N SER A 223 -17.55 3.20 1.71
CA SER A 223 -18.43 3.50 2.86
C SER A 223 -18.80 4.99 2.97
N GLY A 224 -18.22 5.86 2.14
CA GLY A 224 -18.46 7.31 2.18
C GLY A 224 -17.94 8.01 3.43
N LEU A 225 -16.97 7.42 4.15
CA LEU A 225 -16.37 8.02 5.35
C LEU A 225 -15.50 9.20 4.93
N SER A 226 -15.58 10.38 5.57
CA SER A 226 -14.75 11.52 5.17
C SER A 226 -13.28 11.39 5.62
N LEU A 227 -12.36 12.07 4.95
CA LEU A 227 -10.92 12.01 5.19
C LEU A 227 -10.57 12.36 6.64
N ASP A 228 -11.11 13.42 7.21
CA ASP A 228 -10.88 13.77 8.62
C ASP A 228 -11.25 12.64 9.57
N LYS A 229 -12.36 11.94 9.29
CA LYS A 229 -12.80 10.79 10.07
C LYS A 229 -11.86 9.60 9.88
N ARG A 230 -11.38 9.35 8.66
CA ARG A 230 -10.39 8.29 8.36
C ARG A 230 -9.08 8.53 9.10
N LEU A 231 -8.51 9.73 8.99
CA LEU A 231 -7.25 10.10 9.66
C LEU A 231 -7.41 9.99 11.18
N LYS A 232 -8.50 10.53 11.74
CA LYS A 232 -8.77 10.43 13.18
C LYS A 232 -8.96 8.98 13.65
N LEU A 233 -9.70 8.16 12.90
CA LEU A 233 -9.88 6.74 13.18
C LEU A 233 -8.52 6.01 13.16
N PHE A 234 -7.69 6.30 12.17
CA PHE A 234 -6.37 5.72 12.02
C PHE A 234 -5.44 6.09 13.17
N GLU A 235 -5.31 7.38 13.47
CA GLU A 235 -4.43 7.92 14.51
C GLU A 235 -4.86 7.54 15.93
N LEU A 236 -6.16 7.26 16.16
CA LEU A 236 -6.67 6.75 17.44
C LEU A 236 -6.45 5.24 17.62
N ASN A 237 -6.22 4.50 16.55
CA ASN A 237 -6.07 3.05 16.57
C ASN A 237 -4.80 2.59 15.82
N TRP A 238 -3.77 3.44 15.87
CA TRP A 238 -2.53 3.27 15.11
C TRP A 238 -1.89 1.90 15.33
N ALA A 239 -2.01 1.34 16.54
CA ALA A 239 -1.43 0.04 16.87
C ALA A 239 -2.11 -1.09 16.10
N PHE A 240 -3.44 -1.05 15.99
CA PHE A 240 -4.21 -2.00 15.17
C PHE A 240 -3.79 -1.93 13.70
N PHE A 241 -3.70 -0.73 13.14
CA PHE A 241 -3.32 -0.55 11.73
C PHE A 241 -1.87 -0.95 11.47
N ALA A 242 -0.93 -0.65 12.38
CA ALA A 242 0.44 -1.17 12.30
C ALA A 242 0.44 -2.70 12.28
N GLY A 243 -0.36 -3.34 13.14
CA GLY A 243 -0.53 -4.78 13.18
C GLY A 243 -1.05 -5.34 11.87
N PHE A 244 -2.08 -4.70 11.30
CA PHE A 244 -2.69 -5.12 10.04
C PHE A 244 -1.72 -5.05 8.85
N GLY A 245 -0.92 -3.99 8.75
CA GLY A 245 0.06 -3.86 7.65
C GLY A 245 1.29 -4.76 7.80
N SER A 246 1.62 -5.18 9.03
CA SER A 246 2.87 -5.91 9.33
C SER A 246 3.06 -7.19 8.52
N PRO A 247 2.07 -8.10 8.35
CA PRO A 247 2.25 -9.29 7.52
C PRO A 247 2.63 -8.99 6.06
N CYS A 248 2.08 -7.92 5.49
CA CYS A 248 2.40 -7.49 4.12
C CYS A 248 3.89 -7.10 4.02
N ILE A 249 4.36 -6.28 4.96
CA ILE A 249 5.74 -5.80 4.99
C ILE A 249 6.73 -6.92 5.30
N LEU A 250 6.42 -7.77 6.27
CA LEU A 250 7.26 -8.95 6.59
C LEU A 250 7.42 -9.87 5.38
N GLY A 251 6.35 -10.03 4.60
CA GLY A 251 6.36 -10.81 3.35
C GLY A 251 7.32 -10.25 2.29
N ILE A 252 7.62 -8.95 2.32
CA ILE A 252 8.53 -8.30 1.35
C ILE A 252 9.89 -7.91 1.91
N PHE A 253 10.08 -8.02 3.23
CA PHE A 253 11.24 -7.49 3.95
C PHE A 253 12.57 -8.13 3.53
N PHE A 254 12.53 -9.39 3.11
CA PHE A 254 13.73 -10.17 2.74
C PHE A 254 14.06 -10.11 1.24
N PHE A 255 13.28 -9.37 0.45
CA PHE A 255 13.49 -9.25 -0.98
C PHE A 255 14.25 -7.97 -1.34
N PRO A 256 15.05 -7.99 -2.43
CA PRO A 256 15.57 -6.76 -3.02
C PRO A 256 14.43 -5.81 -3.41
N PRO A 257 14.62 -4.47 -3.39
CA PRO A 257 13.55 -3.50 -3.59
C PRO A 257 12.68 -3.76 -4.83
N LEU A 258 13.32 -4.09 -5.96
CA LEU A 258 12.62 -4.36 -7.21
C LEU A 258 11.71 -5.60 -7.12
N THR A 259 12.20 -6.66 -6.47
CA THR A 259 11.41 -7.87 -6.22
C THR A 259 10.30 -7.60 -5.20
N SER A 260 10.58 -6.80 -4.17
CA SER A 260 9.60 -6.41 -3.15
C SER A 260 8.39 -5.71 -3.78
N TYR A 261 8.58 -4.80 -4.75
CA TYR A 261 7.47 -4.15 -5.45
C TYR A 261 6.59 -5.15 -6.23
N GLY A 262 7.20 -6.13 -6.89
CA GLY A 262 6.45 -7.17 -7.61
C GLY A 262 5.64 -8.06 -6.68
N VAL A 263 6.26 -8.53 -5.59
CA VAL A 263 5.58 -9.36 -4.58
C VAL A 263 4.44 -8.56 -3.93
N LEU A 264 4.70 -7.31 -3.58
CA LEU A 264 3.71 -6.42 -3.02
C LEU A 264 2.51 -6.21 -3.97
N ALA A 265 2.75 -6.01 -5.27
CA ALA A 265 1.68 -5.82 -6.24
C ALA A 265 0.76 -7.07 -6.35
N ILE A 266 1.24 -8.25 -5.96
CA ILE A 266 0.46 -9.49 -5.83
C ILE A 266 -0.25 -9.54 -4.47
N LEU A 267 0.43 -9.19 -3.38
CA LEU A 267 -0.15 -9.24 -2.03
C LEU A 267 -1.22 -8.17 -1.82
N PHE A 268 -1.00 -6.96 -2.30
CA PHE A 268 -1.85 -5.80 -2.06
C PHE A 268 -3.36 -6.02 -2.31
N PRO A 269 -3.81 -6.58 -3.44
CA PRO A 269 -5.24 -6.84 -3.64
C PRO A 269 -5.81 -7.81 -2.60
N LEU A 270 -5.03 -8.79 -2.11
CA LEU A 270 -5.48 -9.66 -1.02
C LEU A 270 -5.74 -8.86 0.27
N PHE A 271 -4.84 -7.94 0.61
CA PHE A 271 -5.01 -7.09 1.79
C PHE A 271 -6.19 -6.12 1.66
N ILE A 272 -6.53 -5.65 0.45
CA ILE A 272 -7.77 -4.92 0.19
C ILE A 272 -8.99 -5.78 0.55
N LEU A 273 -9.06 -7.03 0.05
CA LEU A 273 -10.18 -7.93 0.37
C LEU A 273 -10.29 -8.18 1.88
N VAL A 274 -9.16 -8.42 2.54
CA VAL A 274 -9.14 -8.66 3.98
C VAL A 274 -9.55 -7.40 4.75
N ALA A 275 -9.11 -6.21 4.34
CA ALA A 275 -9.49 -4.94 4.96
C ALA A 275 -11.02 -4.73 4.86
N ILE A 276 -11.60 -4.91 3.67
CA ILE A 276 -13.05 -4.80 3.47
C ILE A 276 -13.82 -5.78 4.36
N GLY A 277 -13.39 -7.04 4.43
CA GLY A 277 -14.01 -8.06 5.27
C GLY A 277 -13.66 -7.97 6.76
N THR A 278 -12.84 -7.02 7.19
CA THR A 278 -12.50 -6.83 8.60
C THR A 278 -13.58 -5.98 9.28
N PRO A 279 -14.11 -6.36 10.45
CA PRO A 279 -14.99 -5.51 11.24
C PRO A 279 -14.19 -4.70 12.27
N GLU A 280 -13.33 -3.80 11.81
CA GLU A 280 -12.36 -3.07 12.65
C GLU A 280 -13.03 -2.32 13.80
N GLU A 281 -14.16 -1.64 13.56
CA GLU A 281 -14.87 -0.90 14.60
C GLU A 281 -15.35 -1.81 15.73
N GLN A 282 -15.87 -2.99 15.42
CA GLN A 282 -16.35 -3.94 16.43
C GLN A 282 -15.18 -4.49 17.25
N VAL A 283 -14.08 -4.87 16.59
CA VAL A 283 -12.87 -5.38 17.25
C VAL A 283 -12.27 -4.32 18.17
N ILE A 284 -12.07 -3.11 17.66
CA ILE A 284 -11.49 -1.98 18.43
C ILE A 284 -12.40 -1.60 19.60
N THR A 285 -13.71 -1.50 19.37
CA THR A 285 -14.68 -1.12 20.41
C THR A 285 -14.77 -2.18 21.50
N SER A 286 -14.73 -3.47 21.15
CA SER A 286 -14.72 -4.56 22.14
C SER A 286 -13.49 -4.50 23.05
N GLN A 287 -12.30 -4.25 22.50
CA GLN A 287 -11.08 -4.07 23.28
C GLN A 287 -11.14 -2.83 24.16
N ARG A 288 -11.60 -1.70 23.62
CA ARG A 288 -11.74 -0.45 24.39
C ARG A 288 -12.76 -0.59 25.53
N ARG A 289 -13.87 -1.33 25.33
CA ARG A 289 -14.80 -1.67 26.41
C ARG A 289 -14.14 -2.51 27.49
N SER A 290 -13.33 -3.50 27.11
CA SER A 290 -12.55 -4.30 28.08
C SER A 290 -11.57 -3.45 28.89
N TRP A 291 -11.17 -2.29 28.39
CA TRP A 291 -10.27 -1.35 29.07
C TRP A 291 -10.98 -0.14 29.67
N LYS A 292 -12.30 -0.23 29.92
CA LYS A 292 -13.11 0.85 30.50
C LYS A 292 -13.00 2.18 29.75
N GLY A 293 -12.80 2.14 28.43
CA GLY A 293 -12.66 3.32 27.58
C GLY A 293 -11.22 3.76 27.33
N GLU A 294 -10.23 3.23 28.05
CA GLU A 294 -8.85 3.68 27.91
C GLU A 294 -8.08 2.93 26.82
N GLY A 295 -7.78 3.60 25.71
CA GLY A 295 -6.91 3.09 24.64
C GLY A 295 -5.51 3.72 24.65
N PRO A 296 -4.62 3.30 23.73
CA PRO A 296 -3.38 4.02 23.45
C PRO A 296 -3.68 5.48 23.11
N THR A 297 -2.77 6.37 23.51
CA THR A 297 -2.86 7.79 23.17
C THR A 297 -2.83 7.97 21.66
N LYS A 298 -3.58 8.97 21.18
CA LYS A 298 -3.59 9.37 19.77
C LYS A 298 -2.15 9.64 19.31
N LEU A 299 -1.74 9.06 18.19
CA LEU A 299 -0.44 9.33 17.58
C LEU A 299 -0.67 10.15 16.29
N PRO A 300 -0.11 11.37 16.16
CA PRO A 300 -0.35 12.25 15.02
C PRO A 300 0.51 11.86 13.80
N ILE A 301 0.23 10.68 13.23
CA ILE A 301 1.03 10.06 12.17
C ILE A 301 1.09 10.94 10.91
N PHE A 302 0.00 11.59 10.54
CA PHE A 302 -0.10 12.36 9.29
C PHE A 302 0.19 13.85 9.48
N TYR A 303 0.68 14.26 10.66
CA TYR A 303 0.88 15.68 10.98
C TYR A 303 1.91 16.36 10.07
N ALA A 304 3.06 15.72 9.88
CA ALA A 304 4.11 16.25 9.01
C ALA A 304 3.62 16.33 7.56
N ALA A 305 3.04 15.23 7.06
CA ALA A 305 2.47 15.17 5.73
C ALA A 305 1.38 16.23 5.51
N ASN A 306 0.49 16.43 6.48
CA ASN A 306 -0.54 17.46 6.39
C ASN A 306 0.05 18.88 6.29
N ILE A 307 1.03 19.23 7.12
CA ILE A 307 1.70 20.55 7.05
C ILE A 307 2.33 20.75 5.68
N LEU A 308 3.02 19.74 5.16
CA LEU A 308 3.65 19.80 3.85
C LEU A 308 2.62 19.90 2.72
N SER A 309 1.51 19.13 2.78
CA SER A 309 0.40 19.25 1.83
C SER A 309 -0.16 20.66 1.79
N MET A 310 -0.40 21.26 2.96
CA MET A 310 -0.93 22.63 3.05
C MET A 310 0.04 23.65 2.44
N LYS A 311 1.35 23.48 2.66
CA LYS A 311 2.37 24.33 2.01
C LYS A 311 2.37 24.15 0.49
N VAL A 312 2.24 22.92 -0.01
CA VAL A 312 2.16 22.65 -1.45
C VAL A 312 0.92 23.29 -2.06
N LEU A 313 -0.23 23.20 -1.40
CA LEU A 313 -1.46 23.83 -1.86
C LEU A 313 -1.36 25.37 -1.94
N GLN A 314 -0.63 26.00 -1.01
CA GLN A 314 -0.37 27.44 -1.03
C GLN A 314 0.50 27.91 -2.21
N LEU A 315 1.22 26.99 -2.88
CA LEU A 315 2.02 27.32 -4.07
C LEU A 315 1.17 27.43 -5.34
N PHE A 316 -0.06 26.91 -5.34
CA PHE A 316 -0.98 27.09 -6.45
C PHE A 316 -1.67 28.45 -6.28
N PRO A 317 -1.54 29.37 -7.26
CA PRO A 317 -2.22 30.65 -7.17
C PRO A 317 -3.73 30.43 -7.07
N GLU A 318 -4.40 31.07 -6.11
CA GLU A 318 -5.85 31.17 -6.12
C GLU A 318 -6.24 31.80 -7.44
N THR A 319 -6.96 31.08 -8.29
CA THR A 319 -7.56 31.65 -9.48
C THR A 319 -8.54 32.72 -9.01
N ASP A 320 -8.10 33.97 -9.16
CA ASP A 320 -8.73 35.19 -8.69
C ASP A 320 -10.23 35.16 -9.01
N LYS A 321 -11.07 35.32 -7.98
CA LYS A 321 -12.49 35.60 -8.10
C LYS A 321 -12.64 36.96 -8.79
N LYS A 322 -12.58 37.00 -10.13
CA LYS A 322 -12.99 38.14 -10.94
C LYS A 322 -14.01 37.70 -11.97
N GLY A 323 -15.27 37.96 -11.62
CA GLY A 323 -16.45 37.73 -12.43
C GLY A 323 -17.71 38.20 -11.70
N GLN A 324 -17.64 39.37 -11.07
CA GLN A 324 -18.78 40.26 -10.82
C GLN A 324 -18.49 41.54 -11.60
#